data_AF-A0A3P6ETH8-F1
#
_entry.id   AF-A0A3P6ETH8-F1
#
_cell.length_a   1.000
_cell.length_b   1.000
_cell.length_c   1.000
_cell.angle_alpha   90.00
_cell.angle_beta   90.00
_cell.angle_gamma   90.00
#
_symmetry.space_group_name_H-M   'P 1'
#
loop_
_entity.id
_entity.type
_entity.pdbx_description
1 polymer ?
#
loop_
_entity_poly.entity_id
_entity_poly.type
_entity_poly.pdbx_seq_one_letter_code
_entity_poly.pdbx_strand_id
1 'polypeptide(L)'
;MGITLKHELIVGSYKTINGRGTSVEITGHWCLTIQQVSHVIIHNVHIHHYRPSGNTLVASSPQRTTTIETSPASLVEESTGTRPTVFLRPWEPPTET
;
A
#
# COMPACT_ATOMS: atom_id res chain seq x y z
N MET A 1 14.13 -3.97 -12.85
CA MET A 1 13.75 -2.54 -12.73
C MET A 1 13.44 -2.25 -11.27
N GLY A 2 14.07 -1.23 -10.68
CA GLY A 2 13.80 -0.83 -9.29
C GLY A 2 12.94 0.43 -9.22
N ILE A 3 11.88 0.40 -8.44
CA ILE A 3 10.99 1.54 -8.15
C ILE A 3 11.09 1.80 -6.64
N THR A 4 11.59 2.98 -6.26
CA THR A 4 11.65 3.39 -4.86
C THR A 4 10.56 4.41 -4.58
N LEU A 5 9.56 3.98 -3.80
CA LEU A 5 8.46 4.81 -3.35
C LEU A 5 8.95 5.81 -2.30
N LYS A 6 8.65 7.10 -2.53
CA LYS A 6 8.88 8.14 -1.51
C LYS A 6 7.82 8.07 -0.41
N HIS A 7 6.58 7.80 -0.80
CA HIS A 7 5.38 7.71 0.04
C HIS A 7 4.52 6.54 -0.47
N GLU A 8 3.43 6.24 0.23
CA GLU A 8 2.50 5.17 -0.12
C GLU A 8 1.94 5.28 -1.55
N LEU A 9 1.82 4.16 -2.26
CA LEU A 9 1.17 4.11 -3.57
C LEU A 9 -0.29 3.67 -3.43
N ILE A 10 -1.21 4.61 -3.59
CA ILE A 10 -2.66 4.37 -3.55
C ILE A 10 -3.12 3.82 -4.91
N VAL A 11 -3.73 2.64 -4.90
CA VAL A 11 -4.20 1.97 -6.13
C VAL A 11 -5.72 2.10 -6.25
N GLY A 12 -6.17 2.78 -7.31
CA GLY A 12 -7.59 2.94 -7.65
C GLY A 12 -8.22 1.69 -8.29
N SER A 13 -9.55 1.70 -8.44
CA SER A 13 -10.28 0.64 -9.15
C SER A 13 -9.87 0.50 -10.62
N TYR A 14 -10.08 -0.70 -11.18
CA TYR A 14 -9.78 -1.03 -12.58
C TYR A 14 -8.32 -0.73 -12.94
N LYS A 15 -7.40 -1.31 -12.17
CA LYS A 15 -5.95 -1.16 -12.37
C LYS A 15 -5.26 -2.51 -12.39
N THR A 16 -4.24 -2.60 -13.21
CA THR A 16 -3.36 -3.78 -13.28
C THR A 16 -1.92 -3.32 -13.12
N ILE A 17 -1.27 -3.77 -12.05
CA ILE A 17 0.18 -3.69 -11.87
C ILE A 17 0.73 -5.04 -12.31
N ASN A 18 1.40 -5.07 -13.46
CA ASN A 18 1.85 -6.30 -14.10
C ASN A 18 3.33 -6.20 -14.48
N GLY A 19 4.20 -6.91 -13.75
CA GLY A 19 5.62 -6.96 -14.03
C GLY A 19 6.05 -8.10 -14.96
N ARG A 20 5.16 -8.74 -15.73
CA ARG A 20 5.56 -9.84 -16.64
C ARG A 20 6.68 -9.39 -17.60
N GLY A 21 7.66 -10.28 -17.82
CA GLY A 21 8.78 -10.05 -18.74
C GLY A 21 9.95 -9.26 -18.14
N THR A 22 9.87 -8.82 -16.89
CA THR A 22 10.96 -8.16 -16.16
C THR A 22 10.87 -8.45 -14.66
N SER A 23 11.99 -8.49 -13.94
CA SER A 23 11.93 -8.37 -12.47
C SER A 23 11.64 -6.91 -12.12
N VAL A 24 10.55 -6.68 -11.39
CA VAL A 24 10.16 -5.35 -10.88
C VAL A 24 10.24 -5.41 -9.37
N GLU A 25 11.14 -4.62 -8.80
CA GLU A 25 11.35 -4.49 -7.35
C GLU A 25 10.75 -3.15 -6.90
N ILE A 26 9.80 -3.18 -5.97
CA ILE A 26 9.18 -2.01 -5.34
C ILE A 26 9.71 -1.93 -3.90
N THR A 27 10.34 -0.80 -3.59
CA THR A 27 11.05 -0.55 -2.31
C THR A 27 10.74 0.85 -1.78
N GLY A 28 11.31 1.22 -0.64
CA GLY A 28 11.29 2.61 -0.16
C GLY A 28 10.43 2.75 1.08
N HIS A 29 9.49 3.70 1.06
CA HIS A 29 8.56 3.88 2.16
C HIS A 29 7.30 3.01 1.94
N TRP A 30 6.19 3.26 2.67
CA TRP A 30 4.94 2.49 2.62
C TRP A 30 4.62 1.91 1.24
N CYS A 31 4.04 0.71 1.23
CA CYS A 31 3.94 -0.04 -0.01
C CYS A 31 2.72 0.31 -0.86
N LEU A 32 1.63 -0.48 -0.76
CA LEU A 32 0.43 -0.31 -1.57
C LEU A 32 -0.80 -0.13 -0.69
N THR A 33 -1.62 0.88 -0.98
CA THR A 33 -2.97 1.02 -0.43
C THR A 33 -4.00 0.50 -1.41
N ILE A 34 -4.83 -0.45 -0.97
CA ILE A 34 -5.97 -0.94 -1.74
C ILE A 34 -7.19 -0.91 -0.81
N GLN A 35 -7.85 0.24 -0.79
CA GLN A 35 -8.98 0.52 0.09
C GLN A 35 -10.21 0.89 -0.73
N GLN A 36 -11.34 0.25 -0.42
CA GLN A 36 -12.66 0.59 -0.98
C GLN A 36 -12.73 0.60 -2.53
N VAL A 37 -11.82 -0.11 -3.19
CA VAL A 37 -11.73 -0.23 -4.66
C VAL A 37 -12.04 -1.65 -5.13
N SER A 38 -12.26 -1.82 -6.42
CA SER A 38 -12.55 -3.12 -7.05
C SER A 38 -11.78 -3.29 -8.35
N HIS A 39 -11.63 -4.54 -8.81
CA HIS A 39 -10.96 -4.86 -10.08
C HIS A 39 -9.49 -4.39 -10.10
N VAL A 40 -8.74 -4.82 -9.10
CA VAL A 40 -7.29 -4.58 -9.00
C VAL A 40 -6.56 -5.90 -9.17
N ILE A 41 -5.59 -5.94 -10.09
CA ILE A 41 -4.70 -7.08 -10.29
C ILE A 41 -3.27 -6.62 -10.02
N ILE A 42 -2.58 -7.27 -9.09
CA ILE A 42 -1.16 -7.05 -8.83
C ILE A 42 -0.45 -8.38 -9.05
N HIS A 43 0.45 -8.42 -10.03
CA HIS A 43 1.05 -9.66 -10.48
C HIS A 43 2.50 -9.48 -10.94
N ASN A 44 3.35 -10.46 -10.62
CA ASN A 44 4.76 -10.53 -11.01
C ASN A 44 5.56 -9.27 -10.62
N VAL A 45 5.32 -8.76 -9.42
CA VAL A 45 6.10 -7.67 -8.80
C VAL A 45 6.59 -8.13 -7.43
N HIS A 46 7.80 -7.73 -7.09
CA HIS A 46 8.44 -8.02 -5.82
C HIS A 46 8.40 -6.77 -4.97
N ILE A 47 7.83 -6.90 -3.76
CA ILE A 47 7.66 -5.81 -2.81
C ILE A 47 8.46 -6.17 -1.57
N HIS A 48 9.43 -5.33 -1.21
CA HIS A 48 10.29 -5.62 -0.07
C HIS A 48 10.96 -4.37 0.49
N HIS A 49 11.50 -4.47 1.71
CA HIS A 49 12.27 -3.39 2.34
C HIS A 49 11.53 -2.04 2.42
N TYR A 50 10.20 -2.06 2.64
CA TYR A 50 9.44 -0.82 2.88
C TYR A 50 9.71 -0.29 4.30
N ARG A 51 9.51 1.01 4.49
CA ARG A 51 9.62 1.71 5.78
C ARG A 51 8.40 2.60 6.01
N PRO A 52 8.02 2.92 7.26
CA PRO A 52 6.98 3.90 7.52
C PRO A 52 7.31 5.24 6.85
N SER A 53 6.37 5.84 6.11
CA SER A 53 6.44 7.27 5.73
C SER A 53 5.81 8.12 6.82
N GLY A 54 6.28 9.35 7.02
CA GLY A 54 5.60 10.34 7.85
C GLY A 54 4.33 10.90 7.20
N ASN A 55 3.64 11.77 7.94
CA ASN A 55 2.43 12.43 7.48
C ASN A 55 2.71 13.29 6.26
N THR A 56 1.93 13.10 5.20
CA THR A 56 2.14 13.79 3.94
C THR A 56 0.88 13.77 3.07
N LEU A 57 0.90 14.58 2.01
CA LEU A 57 -0.14 14.63 1.00
C LEU A 57 0.22 13.66 -0.12
N VAL A 58 -0.65 12.70 -0.40
CA VAL A 58 -0.49 11.69 -1.45
C VAL A 58 -1.67 11.74 -2.41
N ALA A 59 -1.40 11.67 -3.71
CA ALA A 59 -2.45 11.61 -4.72
C ALA A 59 -3.24 10.30 -4.56
N SER A 60 -4.54 10.40 -4.27
CA SER A 60 -5.47 9.27 -4.23
C SER A 60 -6.17 9.04 -5.56
N SER A 61 -6.18 10.06 -6.43
CA SER A 61 -6.60 9.97 -7.83
C SER A 61 -5.90 11.05 -8.66
N PRO A 62 -6.01 11.05 -10.00
CA PRO A 62 -5.39 12.08 -10.85
C PRO A 62 -5.79 13.52 -10.52
N GLN A 63 -6.93 13.72 -9.85
CA GLN A 63 -7.48 15.03 -9.51
C GLN A 63 -7.61 15.27 -8.01
N ARG A 64 -7.26 14.28 -7.17
CA ARG A 64 -7.47 14.36 -5.72
C ARG A 64 -6.23 13.92 -4.97
N THR A 65 -5.90 14.68 -3.94
CA THR A 65 -4.87 14.37 -2.95
C THR A 65 -5.55 14.11 -1.61
N THR A 66 -5.01 13.19 -0.83
CA THR A 66 -5.45 12.89 0.53
C THR A 66 -4.27 13.04 1.48
N THR A 67 -4.57 13.41 2.73
CA THR A 67 -3.58 13.32 3.81
C THR A 67 -3.46 11.87 4.22
N ILE A 68 -2.24 11.34 4.19
CA ILE A 68 -1.91 10.10 4.87
C ILE A 68 -1.37 10.51 6.23
N GLU A 69 -2.09 10.18 7.30
CA GLU A 69 -1.56 10.26 8.65
C GLU A 69 -0.88 8.94 8.95
N THR A 70 0.31 8.97 9.55
CA THR A 70 0.81 7.77 10.21
C THR A 70 -0.15 7.44 11.34
N SER A 71 -1.07 6.50 11.12
CA SER A 71 -1.74 5.85 12.24
C SER A 71 -0.62 5.25 13.11
N PRO A 72 -0.50 5.65 14.38
CA PRO A 72 0.57 5.17 15.25
C PRO A 72 0.28 3.72 15.58
N ALA A 73 0.79 2.74 14.82
CA ALA A 73 0.87 1.30 15.14
C ALA A 73 -0.37 0.59 15.75
N SER A 74 -1.53 1.22 15.88
CA SER A 74 -2.67 0.68 16.62
C SER A 74 -3.94 1.17 15.98
N LEU A 75 -4.54 0.30 15.17
CA LEU A 75 -5.92 -0.13 15.25
C LEU A 75 -6.14 -0.98 14.00
N VAL A 76 -6.20 -2.29 14.24
CA VAL A 76 -6.76 -3.26 13.31
C VAL A 76 -8.23 -2.89 13.17
N GLU A 77 -8.61 -2.21 12.09
CA GLU A 77 -10.00 -2.30 11.66
C GLU A 77 -10.13 -3.61 10.87
N GLU A 78 -10.51 -4.65 11.60
CA GLU A 78 -11.12 -5.83 11.01
C GLU A 78 -12.40 -5.35 10.29
N SER A 79 -12.40 -5.50 8.97
CA SER A 79 -13.56 -5.17 8.12
C SER A 79 -14.74 -6.06 8.51
N THR A 80 -15.53 -5.62 9.47
CA THR A 80 -16.89 -6.08 9.69
C THR A 80 -17.78 -5.45 8.60
N GLY A 81 -17.69 -5.95 7.36
CA GLY A 81 -18.64 -5.60 6.31
C GLY A 81 -18.10 -5.64 4.88
N THR A 82 -18.44 -6.71 4.17
CA THR A 82 -18.63 -6.89 2.70
C THR A 82 -17.58 -6.36 1.70
N ARG A 83 -16.54 -5.62 2.09
CA ARG A 83 -15.57 -4.99 1.18
C ARG A 83 -14.16 -5.07 1.78
N PRO A 84 -13.27 -5.93 1.26
CA PRO A 84 -11.95 -6.13 1.85
C PRO A 84 -11.09 -4.89 1.67
N THR A 85 -10.57 -4.37 2.78
CA THR A 85 -9.43 -3.45 2.79
C THR A 85 -8.18 -4.29 2.99
N VAL A 86 -7.27 -4.28 2.02
CA VAL A 86 -5.98 -4.97 2.15
C VAL A 86 -4.90 -3.93 2.39
N PHE A 87 -4.37 -3.93 3.59
CA PHE A 87 -3.11 -3.25 3.89
C PHE A 87 -1.99 -4.27 3.85
N LEU A 88 -1.02 -4.09 2.96
CA LEU A 88 0.25 -4.79 3.03
C LEU A 88 1.10 -4.08 4.10
N ARG A 89 0.77 -4.29 5.38
CA ARG A 89 1.57 -3.78 6.51
C ARG A 89 2.70 -4.74 6.84
N PRO A 90 3.81 -4.25 7.42
CA PRO A 90 4.72 -5.12 8.14
C PRO A 90 4.01 -5.95 9.18
N TRP A 91 4.34 -7.25 9.17
CA TRP A 91 4.20 -8.07 10.35
C TRP A 91 5.01 -7.44 11.48
N GLU A 92 4.33 -6.90 12.49
CA GLU A 92 4.93 -6.56 13.76
C GLU A 92 4.83 -7.79 14.66
N PRO A 93 5.95 -8.35 15.18
CA PRO A 93 5.88 -9.44 16.13
C PRO A 93 5.11 -8.97 17.38
N PRO A 94 4.28 -9.83 18.00
CA PRO A 94 3.59 -9.47 19.23
C PRO A 94 4.62 -9.09 20.30
N THR A 95 4.50 -7.90 20.87
CA THR A 95 5.25 -7.51 22.06
C THR A 95 4.71 -8.32 23.24
N GLU A 96 5.52 -9.25 23.76
CA GLU A 96 5.26 -9.88 25.07
C GLU A 96 5.23 -8.80 26.17
N THR A 97 4.17 -8.81 26.97
CA THR A 97 4.09 -8.16 28.29
C THR A 97 4.31 -9.18 29.39
#